data_AF-A0AA36FFA6-F1
#
_entry.id   AF-A0AA36FFA6-F1
#
_cell.length_a   1.000
_cell.length_b   1.000
_cell.length_c   1.000
_cell.angle_alpha   90.00
_cell.angle_beta   90.00
_cell.angle_gamma   90.00
#
_symmetry.space_group_name_H-M   'P 1'
#
loop_
_entity.id
_entity.type
_entity.pdbx_description
1 polymer ?
#
loop_
_entity_poly.entity_id
_entity_poly.type
_entity_poly.pdbx_seq_one_letter_code
_entity_poly.pdbx_strand_id
1 'polypeptide(L)' 'MPKFRLESSFQLGDVLKKLGLPDIFDPLKADLSGMTGGEKNIYASEMFHKAFVDVNEEGTEAMANAKLTTLLITEVVT' A
#
# COMPACT_ATOMS: atom_id res chain seq x y z
N MET A 1 12.13 32.63 -4.02
CA MET A 1 11.84 31.24 -4.44
C MET A 1 10.38 31.15 -4.81
N PRO A 2 9.99 30.33 -5.81
CA PRO A 2 8.58 30.09 -6.11
C PRO A 2 7.91 29.36 -4.94
N LYS A 3 6.72 29.82 -4.55
CA LYS A 3 5.87 29.17 -3.55
C LYS A 3 4.94 28.20 -4.25
N PHE A 4 4.91 26.95 -3.81
CA PHE A 4 4.00 25.96 -4.37
C PHE A 4 3.70 24.87 -3.36
N ARG A 5 2.55 24.22 -3.57
CA ARG A 5 2.12 23.05 -2.81
C ARG A 5 1.72 21.96 -3.79
N LEU A 6 2.21 20.75 -3.55
CA LEU A 6 1.86 19.57 -4.33
C LEU A 6 1.29 18.51 -3.38
N GLU A 7 0.24 17.85 -3.84
CA GLU A 7 -0.35 16.70 -3.17
C GLU A 7 -0.53 15.59 -4.20
N SER A 8 -0.23 14.36 -3.82
CA SER A 8 -0.40 13.20 -4.69
C SER A 8 -0.93 12.01 -3.90
N SER A 9 -1.81 11.23 -4.52
CA SER A 9 -2.40 10.02 -3.96
C SER A 9 -2.37 8.92 -5.01
N PHE A 10 -1.90 7.73 -4.62
CA PHE A 10 -1.69 6.59 -5.51
C PHE A 10 -2.33 5.34 -4.93
N GLN A 11 -3.08 4.61 -5.76
CA GLN A 11 -3.44 3.22 -5.50
C GLN A 11 -2.35 2.34 -6.14
N LEU A 12 -1.54 1.72 -5.29
CA LEU A 12 -0.33 1.02 -5.70
C LEU A 12 -0.56 -0.44 -6.08
N GLY A 13 -1.74 -1.01 -5.83
CA GLY A 13 -2.02 -2.42 -6.12
C GLY A 13 -1.66 -2.83 -7.56
N ASP A 14 -2.17 -2.10 -8.56
CA ASP A 14 -1.90 -2.43 -9.96
C ASP A 14 -0.47 -2.11 -10.41
N VAL A 15 0.15 -1.10 -9.79
CA VAL A 15 1.56 -0.78 -10.03
C VAL A 15 2.43 -1.92 -9.53
N LEU A 16 2.19 -2.41 -8.32
CA LEU A 16 2.96 -3.50 -7.73
C LEU A 16 2.76 -4.82 -8.46
N LYS A 17 1.54 -5.12 -8.93
CA LYS A 17 1.27 -6.24 -9.83
C LYS A 17 2.14 -6.17 -11.09
N LYS A 18 2.22 -4.99 -11.74
CA LYS A 18 3.06 -4.76 -12.93
C LYS A 18 4.56 -4.83 -12.64
N LEU A 19 4.98 -4.54 -11.40
CA LEU A 19 6.36 -4.63 -10.96
C LEU A 19 6.79 -6.04 -10.51
N GLY A 20 5.91 -7.05 -10.64
CA GLY A 20 6.23 -8.45 -10.33
C GLY A 20 5.78 -8.93 -8.95
N LEU A 21 4.87 -8.20 -8.29
CA LEU A 21 4.26 -8.62 -7.02
C LEU A 21 2.75 -8.89 -7.16
N PRO A 22 2.28 -9.76 -8.06
CA PRO A 22 0.85 -10.05 -8.17
C PRO A 22 0.34 -10.97 -7.07
N ASP A 23 1.15 -11.93 -6.60
CA ASP A 23 0.69 -13.01 -5.73
C ASP A 23 0.27 -12.53 -4.35
N ILE A 24 0.90 -11.46 -3.82
CA ILE A 24 0.51 -10.86 -2.53
C ILE A 24 -0.92 -10.32 -2.53
N PHE A 25 -1.48 -10.02 -3.71
CA PHE A 25 -2.85 -9.54 -3.89
C PHE A 25 -3.83 -10.65 -4.33
N ASP A 26 -3.36 -11.89 -4.48
CA ASP A 26 -4.17 -13.04 -4.88
C ASP A 26 -4.49 -13.89 -3.63
N PRO A 27 -5.78 -14.01 -3.23
CA PRO A 27 -6.16 -14.80 -2.06
C PRO A 27 -5.68 -16.26 -2.11
N LEU A 28 -5.51 -16.84 -3.30
CA LEU A 28 -5.13 -18.25 -3.44
C LEU A 28 -3.62 -18.47 -3.51
N LYS A 29 -2.83 -17.41 -3.71
CA LYS A 29 -1.38 -17.49 -3.89
C LYS A 29 -0.57 -16.71 -2.87
N ALA A 30 -1.17 -15.74 -2.20
CA ALA A 30 -0.48 -14.92 -1.21
C ALA A 30 0.10 -15.81 -0.11
N ASP A 31 1.41 -15.66 0.13
CA ASP A 31 2.09 -16.26 1.27
C ASP A 31 2.73 -15.16 2.11
N LEU A 32 2.00 -14.74 3.14
CA LEU A 32 2.46 -13.77 4.14
C LEU A 32 2.89 -14.44 5.46
N SER A 33 3.04 -15.78 5.46
CA SER A 33 3.32 -16.58 6.66
C SER A 33 4.54 -16.13 7.46
N GLY A 34 5.55 -15.56 6.77
CA GLY A 34 6.75 -14.99 7.41
C GLY A 34 6.47 -13.76 8.29
N MET A 35 5.38 -13.03 8.05
CA MET A 35 4.97 -11.88 8.84
C MET A 35 3.89 -12.22 9.88
N THR A 36 3.13 -13.29 9.63
CA THR A 36 1.92 -13.64 10.38
C THR A 36 2.13 -14.81 11.35
N GLY A 37 3.37 -15.26 11.53
CA GLY A 37 3.69 -16.38 12.44
C GLY A 37 3.22 -17.74 11.94
N GLY A 38 3.10 -17.92 10.61
CA GLY A 38 2.70 -19.18 9.98
C GLY A 38 1.30 -19.20 9.38
N GLU A 39 0.49 -18.17 9.59
CA GLU A 39 -0.86 -18.07 9.04
C GLU A 39 -0.83 -17.83 7.52
N LYS A 40 -1.57 -18.64 6.76
CA LYS A 40 -1.54 -18.65 5.28
C LYS A 40 -2.82 -18.14 4.64
N ASN A 41 -3.85 -17.84 5.43
CA ASN A 41 -5.13 -17.31 4.93
C ASN A 41 -5.16 -15.77 4.86
N ILE A 42 -4.01 -15.09 4.79
CA ILE A 42 -3.91 -13.62 4.76
C ILE A 42 -3.34 -13.17 3.42
N TYR A 43 -4.03 -12.23 2.78
CA TYR A 43 -3.56 -11.58 1.55
C TYR A 43 -3.73 -10.06 1.63
N ALA A 44 -2.99 -9.32 0.81
CA ALA A 44 -3.18 -7.87 0.67
C ALA A 44 -4.39 -7.58 -0.21
N SER A 45 -5.33 -6.80 0.27
CA SER A 45 -6.46 -6.34 -0.56
C SER A 45 -6.10 -5.08 -1.34
N GLU A 46 -5.48 -4.11 -0.67
CA GLU A 46 -5.25 -2.77 -1.20
C GLU A 46 -3.95 -2.16 -0.65
N MET A 47 -3.31 -1.32 -1.46
CA MET A 47 -2.17 -0.50 -1.03
C MET A 47 -2.33 0.94 -1.51
N PHE A 48 -2.22 1.88 -0.58
CA PHE A 48 -2.34 3.31 -0.84
C PHE A 48 -1.10 4.06 -0.41
N HIS A 49 -0.73 5.08 -1.18
CA HIS A 49 0.31 6.02 -0.82
C HIS A 49 -0.17 7.45 -1.06
N LYS A 50 -0.02 8.31 -0.06
CA LYS A 50 -0.35 9.73 -0.14
C LYS A 50 0.86 10.54 0.30
N ALA A 51 1.19 11.60 -0.43
CA ALA A 51 2.30 12.48 -0.11
C ALA A 51 1.92 13.94 -0.39
N PHE A 52 2.52 14.87 0.35
CA PHE A 52 2.46 16.29 0.06
C PHE A 52 3.81 16.97 0.31
N VAL A 53 4.04 18.06 -0.41
CA VAL A 53 5.16 18.99 -0.19
C VAL A 53 4.65 20.43 -0.27
N ASP A 54 5.10 21.27 0.65
CA ASP A 54 4.81 22.70 0.74
C ASP A 54 6.13 23.47 0.78
N VAL A 55 6.35 24.35 -0.20
CA VAL A 55 7.56 25.17 -0.31
C VAL A 55 7.17 26.63 -0.11
N ASN A 56 7.71 27.23 0.94
CA ASN A 56 7.45 28.62 1.31
C ASN A 56 8.75 29.36 1.69
N GLU A 57 8.64 30.57 2.24
CA GLU A 57 9.78 31.42 2.61
C GLU A 57 10.50 30.95 3.89
N GLU A 58 9.82 30.22 4.75
CA GLU A 58 10.37 29.67 6.00
C GLU A 58 11.11 28.35 5.75
N GLY A 59 10.72 27.60 4.71
CA GLY A 59 11.39 26.37 4.31
C GLY A 59 10.54 25.44 3.46
N THR A 60 10.77 24.14 3.59
CA THR A 60 10.02 23.07 2.92
C THR A 60 9.48 22.09 3.94
N GLU A 61 8.17 21.87 3.90
CA GLU A 61 7.49 20.85 4.69
C GLU A 61 7.05 19.73 3.76
N ALA A 62 7.38 18.48 4.10
CA ALA A 62 6.96 17.32 3.33
C ALA A 62 6.49 16.21 4.25
N MET A 63 5.39 15.53 3.88
CA MET A 63 4.96 14.31 4.54
C MET A 63 4.52 13.27 3.52
N ALA A 64 4.63 12.01 3.92
CA ALA A 64 4.12 10.89 3.16
C ALA A 64 3.59 9.80 4.08
N ASN A 65 2.52 9.14 3.64
CA ASN A 65 1.85 8.06 4.35
C ASN A 65 1.63 6.91 3.37
N ALA A 66 1.96 5.69 3.80
CA ALA A 66 1.64 4.47 3.08
C ALA A 66 0.77 3.57 3.96
N LYS A 67 -0.24 2.94 3.36
CA LYS A 67 -1.14 2.00 4.02
C LYS A 67 -1.27 0.75 3.17
N LEU A 68 -1.07 -0.41 3.79
CA LEU A 68 -1.40 -1.72 3.24
C LEU A 68 -2.58 -2.28 4.03
N THR A 69 -3.62 -2.72 3.34
CA THR A 69 -4.77 -3.40 3.95
C THR A 69 -4.71 -4.88 3.62
N THR A 70 -4.88 -5.71 4.64
CA THR A 70 -4.91 -7.17 4.53
C THR A 70 -6.27 -7.70 4.94
N LEU A 71 -6.66 -8.83 4.36
CA LEU A 71 -7.90 -9.54 4.69
C LEU A 71 -7.60 -11.00 5.01
N LEU A 72 -8.39 -11.57 5.91
CA LEU A 72 -8.40 -12.99 6.26
C LEU A 72 -9.40 -13.72 5.36
N ILE A 73 -8.98 -14.85 4.80
CA ILE A 73 -9.83 -15.75 4.04
C ILE A 73 -10.53 -16.65 5.05
N THR A 74 -11.83 -16.45 5.21
CA THR A 74 -12.70 -17.35 5.97
C THR A 74 -13.16 -18.48 5.06
N GLU A 75 -13.05 -19.73 5.51
CA GLU A 75 -13.65 -20.86 4.80
C GLU A 75 -15.17 -20.66 4.69
N VAL A 76 -15.68 -20.62 3.47
CA VAL A 76 -17.13 -20.72 3.22
C VAL A 76 -17.48 -22.19 3.45
N VAL A 77 -17.97 -22.50 4.66
CA VAL A 77 -18.62 -23.79 4.92
C VAL A 77 -19.79 -23.90 3.93
N THR A 78 -19.64 -24.79 2.95
CA THR A 78 -20.69 -25.13 1.97
C THR A 78 -21.47 -26.32 2.47
#